data_AF-A0A1H1GYX6-F1
#
_entry.id   AF-A0A1H1GYX6-F1
#
_cell.length_a   1.000
_cell.length_b   1.000
_cell.length_c   1.000
_cell.angle_alpha   90.00
_cell.angle_beta   90.00
_cell.angle_gamma   90.00
#
_symmetry.space_group_name_H-M   'P 1'
#
loop_
_entity.id
_entity.type
_entity.pdbx_description
1 polymer ?
#
loop_
_entity_poly.entity_id
_entity_poly.type
_entity_poly.pdbx_seq_one_letter_code
_entity_poly.pdbx_strand_id
1 'polypeptide(L)'
;MAEIPKRAVQFRLEVGADSRRALADVLFNLAIQIDHEGLSSHSVSGGYDSGYEQWLTMSDGPTHDEYVAQLNAWLEQNKTA
;
A
#
# COMPACT_ATOMS: atom_id res chain seq x y z
N MET A 1 7.76 -11.22 25.79
CA MET A 1 8.43 -10.06 25.18
C MET A 1 7.44 -9.43 24.22
N ALA A 2 7.30 -8.11 24.24
CA ALA A 2 6.47 -7.42 23.24
C ALA A 2 7.04 -7.66 21.83
N GLU A 3 6.23 -7.52 20.78
CA GLU A 3 6.66 -7.63 19.38
C GLU A 3 7.14 -6.27 18.84
N ILE A 4 8.13 -6.27 17.93
CA ILE A 4 8.59 -5.04 17.25
C ILE A 4 7.43 -4.53 16.37
N PRO A 5 7.00 -3.26 16.53
CA PRO A 5 5.92 -2.70 15.73
C PRO A 5 6.25 -2.73 14.24
N LYS A 6 5.22 -2.66 13.39
CA LYS A 6 5.34 -2.60 11.92
C LYS A 6 4.39 -1.55 11.34
N ARG A 7 4.90 -0.67 10.48
CA ARG A 7 4.11 0.34 9.78
C ARG A 7 3.41 -0.30 8.60
N ALA A 8 2.18 0.07 8.29
CA ALA A 8 1.56 -0.53 7.12
C ALA A 8 2.06 0.07 5.80
N VAL A 9 1.72 -0.66 4.74
CA VAL A 9 1.77 -0.30 3.34
C VAL A 9 0.50 -0.91 2.76
N GLN A 10 -0.37 -0.15 2.14
CA GLN A 10 -1.65 -0.64 1.65
C GLN A 10 -1.91 -0.05 0.28
N PHE A 11 -2.45 -0.90 -0.57
CA PHE A 11 -2.82 -0.57 -1.91
C PHE A 11 -4.17 -1.24 -2.18
N ARG A 12 -5.13 -0.46 -2.66
CA ARG A 12 -6.49 -0.89 -3.01
C ARG A 12 -6.69 -0.56 -4.47
N LEU A 13 -7.36 -1.44 -5.20
CA LEU A 13 -7.56 -1.30 -6.63
C LEU A 13 -8.90 -1.93 -7.01
N GLU A 14 -9.67 -1.24 -7.84
CA GLU A 14 -10.87 -1.69 -8.53
C GLU A 14 -10.60 -1.59 -10.03
N VAL A 15 -10.82 -2.67 -10.80
CA VAL A 15 -10.54 -2.70 -12.25
C VAL A 15 -11.70 -3.35 -13.00
N GLY A 16 -12.17 -2.70 -14.06
CA GLY A 16 -13.00 -3.29 -15.11
C GLY A 16 -12.21 -3.45 -16.41
N ALA A 17 -12.30 -4.60 -17.08
CA ALA A 17 -11.61 -4.85 -18.34
C ALA A 17 -12.37 -5.86 -19.22
N ASP A 18 -12.29 -5.68 -20.54
CA ASP A 18 -13.03 -6.49 -21.53
C ASP A 18 -12.39 -7.87 -21.77
N SER A 19 -11.12 -8.04 -21.39
CA SER A 19 -10.41 -9.30 -21.54
C SER A 19 -9.38 -9.51 -20.44
N ARG A 20 -8.95 -10.76 -20.26
CA ARG A 20 -7.89 -11.13 -19.32
C ARG A 20 -6.55 -10.48 -19.66
N ARG A 21 -6.29 -10.24 -20.94
CA ARG A 21 -5.07 -9.58 -21.42
C ARG A 21 -5.06 -8.11 -20.99
N ALA A 22 -6.16 -7.41 -21.22
CA ALA A 22 -6.32 -6.01 -20.80
C ALA A 22 -6.17 -5.85 -19.28
N LEU A 23 -6.76 -6.75 -18.48
CA LEU A 23 -6.57 -6.77 -17.03
C LEU A 23 -5.10 -6.98 -16.63
N ALA A 24 -4.40 -7.91 -17.28
CA ALA A 24 -2.99 -8.18 -16.99
C ALA A 24 -2.09 -6.96 -17.31
N ASP A 25 -2.37 -6.28 -18.42
CA ASP A 25 -1.65 -5.08 -18.82
C ASP A 25 -1.85 -3.94 -17.80
N VAL A 26 -3.07 -3.76 -17.28
CA VAL A 26 -3.35 -2.79 -16.19
C VAL A 26 -2.52 -3.09 -14.94
N LEU A 27 -2.52 -4.35 -14.48
CA LEU A 27 -1.78 -4.75 -13.28
C LEU A 27 -0.27 -4.60 -13.46
N PHE A 28 0.27 -4.95 -14.62
CA PHE A 28 1.68 -4.81 -14.94
C PHE A 28 2.10 -3.33 -14.91
N ASN A 29 1.31 -2.47 -15.55
CA ASN A 29 1.57 -1.03 -15.56
C ASN A 29 1.46 -0.43 -14.15
N LEU A 30 0.48 -0.85 -13.35
CA LEU A 30 0.34 -0.42 -11.96
C LEU A 30 1.51 -0.89 -11.09
N ALA A 31 1.99 -2.12 -11.28
CA ALA A 31 3.16 -2.61 -10.57
C ALA A 31 4.41 -1.78 -10.89
N ILE A 32 4.63 -1.47 -12.17
CA ILE A 32 5.70 -0.55 -12.59
C ILE A 32 5.50 0.82 -11.96
N GLN A 33 4.26 1.34 -11.92
CA GLN A 33 3.98 2.63 -11.31
C GLN A 33 4.19 2.61 -9.79
N ILE A 34 3.90 1.52 -9.09
CA ILE A 34 4.18 1.37 -7.65
C ILE A 34 5.69 1.30 -7.43
N ASP A 35 6.41 0.49 -8.22
CA ASP A 35 7.86 0.32 -8.12
C ASP A 35 8.62 1.63 -8.45
N HIS A 36 8.16 2.35 -9.47
CA HIS A 36 8.70 3.66 -9.85
C HIS A 36 8.10 4.82 -9.01
N GLU A 37 7.32 4.52 -7.96
CA GLU A 37 6.66 5.50 -7.08
C GLU A 37 5.80 6.55 -7.82
N GLY A 38 5.32 6.22 -9.02
CA GLY A 38 4.51 7.08 -9.89
C GLY A 38 3.01 7.02 -9.63
N LEU A 39 2.55 6.20 -8.69
CA LEU A 39 1.14 6.00 -8.40
C LEU A 39 0.63 6.94 -7.31
N SER A 40 -0.42 7.70 -7.59
CA SER A 40 -1.02 8.62 -6.62
C SER A 40 -1.68 7.88 -5.45
N SER A 41 -1.98 8.56 -4.35
CA SER A 41 -2.75 7.97 -3.24
C SER A 41 -4.17 7.60 -3.64
N HIS A 42 -4.69 8.24 -4.68
CA HIS A 42 -5.94 7.89 -5.33
C HIS A 42 -5.86 8.27 -6.82
N SER A 43 -6.27 7.37 -7.71
CA SER A 43 -6.46 7.70 -9.14
C SER A 43 -7.57 6.89 -9.75
N VAL A 44 -8.20 7.51 -10.76
CA VAL A 44 -9.06 6.86 -11.73
C VAL A 44 -8.38 6.98 -13.08
N SER A 45 -8.16 5.88 -13.78
CA SER A 45 -7.53 5.87 -15.11
C SER A 45 -8.03 4.69 -15.95
N GLY A 46 -7.69 4.65 -17.23
CA GLY A 46 -8.17 3.60 -18.13
C GLY A 46 -7.75 3.78 -19.57
N GLY A 47 -7.74 2.68 -20.30
CA GLY A 47 -7.64 2.63 -21.75
C GLY A 47 -9.00 2.39 -22.40
N TYR A 48 -8.98 2.07 -23.70
CA TYR A 48 -10.20 1.78 -24.46
C TYR A 48 -10.92 0.50 -23.99
N ASP A 49 -10.17 -0.49 -23.51
CA ASP A 49 -10.64 -1.83 -23.15
C ASP A 49 -10.55 -2.12 -21.64
N SER A 50 -10.23 -1.10 -20.84
CA SER A 50 -10.02 -1.23 -19.40
C SER A 50 -10.10 0.10 -18.65
N GLY A 51 -10.55 0.06 -17.40
CA GLY A 51 -10.56 1.20 -16.48
C GLY A 51 -10.35 0.74 -15.04
N TYR A 52 -9.75 1.59 -14.22
CA TYR A 52 -9.46 1.30 -12.83
C TYR A 52 -9.55 2.53 -11.93
N GLU A 53 -9.83 2.25 -10.66
CA GLU A 53 -9.76 3.19 -9.54
C GLU A 53 -8.87 2.58 -8.46
N GLN A 54 -7.90 3.32 -7.94
CA GLN A 54 -6.98 2.80 -6.93
C GLN A 54 -6.84 3.75 -5.74
N TRP A 55 -6.46 3.19 -4.60
CA TRP A 55 -6.08 3.90 -3.39
C TRP A 55 -4.80 3.30 -2.81
N LEU A 56 -3.71 4.05 -2.80
CA LEU A 56 -2.47 3.67 -2.14
C LEU A 56 -2.42 4.33 -0.76
N THR A 57 -2.81 3.56 0.26
CA THR A 57 -2.70 3.96 1.66
C THR A 57 -1.51 3.26 2.27
N MET A 58 -0.35 3.88 2.42
CA MET A 58 0.78 3.17 3.05
C MET A 58 0.62 3.04 4.59
N SER A 59 -0.55 2.57 5.09
CA SER A 59 -1.10 2.45 6.47
C SER A 59 -2.16 3.46 6.89
N ASP A 60 -3.29 2.99 7.46
CA ASP A 60 -4.19 3.78 8.33
C ASP A 60 -3.56 4.03 9.71
N GLY A 61 -2.71 3.09 10.13
CA GLY A 61 -2.70 2.57 11.49
C GLY A 61 -1.81 1.32 11.64
N PRO A 62 -0.71 1.33 12.41
CA PRO A 62 -0.13 2.55 12.87
C PRO A 62 0.09 3.46 11.68
N THR A 63 -0.50 4.66 11.75
CA THR A 63 0.17 5.78 11.14
C THR A 63 1.59 5.73 11.68
N HIS A 64 2.51 6.32 10.96
CA HIS A 64 3.88 6.28 11.40
C HIS A 64 4.09 6.60 12.91
N ASP A 65 3.25 7.44 13.52
CA ASP A 65 3.27 7.83 14.94
C ASP A 65 2.88 6.72 15.91
N GLU A 66 1.81 6.00 15.60
CA GLU A 66 1.39 4.84 16.38
C GLU A 66 2.47 3.76 16.35
N TYR A 67 3.21 3.66 15.24
CA TYR A 67 4.31 2.70 15.07
C TYR A 67 5.49 3.07 15.97
N VAL A 68 5.87 4.35 16.04
CA VAL A 68 7.01 4.83 16.85
C VAL A 68 6.71 4.78 18.35
N ALA A 69 5.48 5.10 18.74
CA ALA A 69 5.06 5.00 20.14
C ALA A 69 5.13 3.55 20.64
N GLN A 70 4.63 2.62 19.81
CA GLN A 70 4.77 1.20 20.09
C GLN A 70 6.24 0.77 20.10
N LEU A 71 7.11 1.42 19.31
CA LEU A 71 8.53 1.02 19.16
C LEU A 71 9.36 1.46 20.37
N ASN A 72 9.15 2.68 20.89
CA ASN A 72 9.83 3.16 22.09
C ASN A 72 9.38 2.41 23.35
N ALA A 73 8.08 2.12 23.45
CA ALA A 73 7.56 1.27 24.50
C ALA A 73 8.19 -0.13 24.46
N TRP A 74 8.34 -0.69 23.25
CA TRP A 74 9.04 -1.95 23.04
C TRP A 74 10.51 -1.87 23.46
N LEU A 75 11.26 -0.83 23.07
CA LEU A 75 12.67 -0.68 23.42
C LEU A 75 12.92 -0.55 24.93
N GLU A 76 12.12 0.24 25.64
CA GLU A 76 12.27 0.42 27.09
C GLU A 76 11.92 -0.86 27.86
N GLN A 77 10.90 -1.61 27.44
CA GLN A 77 10.54 -2.90 28.06
C GLN A 77 11.64 -3.96 27.91
N ASN A 78 12.45 -3.88 26.85
CA ASN A 78 13.52 -4.84 26.58
C ASN A 78 14.91 -4.37 27.08
N LYS A 79 15.03 -3.15 27.65
CA LYS A 79 16.27 -2.68 28.32
C LYS A 79 16.33 -3.07 29.80
N THR A 80 15.17 -3.25 30.44
CA THR A 80 15.02 -3.51 31.88
C THR A 80 14.87 -5.00 32.24
N ALA A 81 15.02 -5.89 31.25
CA ALA A 81 14.92 -7.34 31.37
C ALA A 81 16.29 -8.02 31.35
#